data_AF-A0A354XGY6-F1
#
_entry.id   AF-A0A354XGY6-F1
#
_cell.length_a   1.000
_cell.length_b   1.000
_cell.length_c   1.000
_cell.angle_alpha   90.00
_cell.angle_beta   90.00
_cell.angle_gamma   90.00
#
_symmetry.space_group_name_H-M   'P 1'
#
loop_
_entity.id
_entity.type
_entity.pdbx_description
1 polymer ?
#
loop_
_entity_poly.entity_id
_entity_poly.type
_entity_poly.pdbx_seq_one_letter_code
_entity_poly.pdbx_strand_id
1 'polypeptide(L)'
;EGNVVNVYEGARWHEDTPDMLQAQLIAGLQQQELFANVSSDRLPHDLLLLSELRHFQSEYDTSPPSVNLQLDVQLLGADQQPVASTSFAIRERATSTGIPDVVSAFGSATDRLTEQLASWLITNAPN
;
A
#
# COMPACT_ATOMS: atom_id res chain seq x y z
N GLU A 1 20.08 -11.25 18.02
CA GLU A 1 18.95 -10.45 18.52
C GLU A 1 17.74 -10.68 17.62
N GLY A 2 16.84 -11.54 18.09
CA GLY A 2 15.86 -12.25 17.27
C GLY A 2 14.64 -11.42 16.89
N ASN A 3 14.33 -11.40 15.59
CA ASN A 3 13.08 -10.87 15.06
C ASN A 3 11.98 -11.91 15.28
N VAL A 4 11.25 -11.79 16.40
CA VAL A 4 10.17 -12.72 16.74
C VAL A 4 8.96 -12.40 15.86
N VAL A 5 8.86 -13.06 14.72
CA VAL A 5 7.61 -13.14 13.95
C VAL A 5 6.69 -14.10 14.71
N ASN A 6 5.86 -13.55 15.59
CA ASN A 6 4.76 -14.31 16.19
C ASN A 6 3.63 -14.42 15.16
N VAL A 7 3.69 -15.49 14.36
CA VAL A 7 2.58 -16.00 13.56
C VAL A 7 1.52 -16.50 14.54
N TYR A 8 0.43 -15.76 14.72
CA TYR A 8 -0.71 -16.24 15.47
C TYR A 8 -1.28 -17.49 14.77
N GLU A 9 -1.32 -18.59 15.52
CA GLU A 9 -1.93 -19.88 15.14
C GLU A 9 -3.30 -19.68 14.49
N GLY A 10 -3.44 -20.16 13.24
CA GLY A 10 -4.73 -20.37 12.59
C GLY A 10 -4.81 -19.93 11.13
N ALA A 11 -3.98 -18.99 10.69
CA ALA A 11 -3.91 -18.60 9.29
C ALA A 11 -2.46 -18.41 8.88
N ARG A 12 -1.95 -19.38 8.11
CA ARG A 12 -0.73 -19.22 7.31
C ARG A 12 -0.99 -18.13 6.26
N TRP A 13 -0.93 -16.86 6.64
CA TRP A 13 -0.76 -15.74 5.72
C TRP A 13 0.73 -15.64 5.42
N HIS A 14 1.26 -16.51 4.55
CA HIS A 14 2.69 -16.50 4.27
C HIS A 14 3.08 -16.44 2.79
N GLU A 15 2.14 -16.44 1.83
CA GLU A 15 2.54 -16.55 0.42
C GLU A 15 1.75 -15.65 -0.56
N ASP A 16 0.61 -15.04 -0.18
CA ASP A 16 -0.29 -14.28 -1.10
C ASP A 16 -0.53 -12.79 -0.75
N THR A 17 -0.01 -12.30 0.38
CA THR A 17 -0.28 -10.94 0.89
C THR A 17 0.09 -9.77 -0.06
N PRO A 18 1.21 -9.83 -0.83
CA PRO A 18 1.57 -8.72 -1.72
C PRO A 18 0.63 -8.57 -2.91
N ASP A 19 0.14 -9.69 -3.46
CA ASP A 19 -0.72 -9.70 -4.65
C ASP A 19 -2.12 -9.16 -4.32
N MET A 20 -2.65 -9.53 -3.15
CA MET A 20 -3.94 -9.04 -2.67
C MET A 20 -3.92 -7.52 -2.40
N LEU A 21 -2.82 -6.98 -1.87
CA LEU A 21 -2.68 -5.52 -1.70
C LEU A 21 -2.53 -4.80 -3.03
N GLN A 22 -1.76 -5.36 -3.97
CA GLN A 22 -1.62 -4.81 -5.32
C GLN A 22 -2.99 -4.73 -6.00
N ALA A 23 -3.81 -5.79 -5.92
CA ALA A 23 -5.16 -5.79 -6.43
C ALA A 23 -6.05 -4.74 -5.76
N GLN A 24 -5.95 -4.55 -4.44
CA GLN A 24 -6.72 -3.55 -3.70
C GLN A 24 -6.29 -2.11 -4.02
N LEU A 25 -4.99 -1.86 -4.21
CA LEU A 25 -4.47 -0.57 -4.67
C LEU A 25 -4.94 -0.24 -6.09
N ILE A 26 -4.86 -1.20 -7.01
CA ILE A 26 -5.37 -1.06 -8.38
C ILE A 26 -6.88 -0.74 -8.35
N ALA A 27 -7.66 -1.50 -7.58
CA ALA A 27 -9.09 -1.28 -7.44
C ALA A 27 -9.41 0.12 -6.85
N GLY A 28 -8.69 0.55 -5.81
CA GLY A 28 -8.87 1.87 -5.21
C GLY A 28 -8.55 3.02 -6.16
N LEU A 29 -7.49 2.91 -6.95
CA LEU A 29 -7.13 3.92 -7.96
C LEU A 29 -8.13 3.95 -9.13
N GLN A 30 -8.68 2.80 -9.54
CA GLN A 30 -9.75 2.74 -10.55
C GLN A 30 -11.05 3.40 -10.08
N GLN A 31 -11.39 3.31 -8.80
CA GLN A 31 -12.61 3.91 -8.23
C GLN A 31 -12.54 5.44 -8.15
N GLN A 32 -11.35 6.04 -8.14
CA GLN A 32 -11.18 7.49 -8.03
C GLN A 32 -11.47 8.23 -9.35
N GLU A 33 -11.70 7.52 -10.47
CA GLU A 33 -11.92 8.06 -11.84
C GLU A 33 -10.81 9.02 -12.34
N LEU A 34 -9.67 9.06 -11.65
CA LEU A 34 -8.55 9.98 -11.93
C LEU A 34 -7.74 9.59 -13.17
N PHE A 35 -7.81 8.32 -13.58
CA PHE A 35 -7.02 7.77 -14.69
C PHE A 35 -7.92 7.00 -15.66
N ALA A 36 -7.69 7.18 -16.96
CA ALA A 36 -8.49 6.52 -18.01
C ALA A 36 -8.38 4.98 -17.99
N ASN A 37 -7.24 4.44 -17.53
CA ASN A 37 -7.03 3.01 -17.31
C ASN A 37 -5.89 2.80 -16.31
N VAL A 38 -6.09 1.93 -15.31
CA VAL A 38 -5.06 1.47 -14.38
C VAL A 38 -4.96 -0.05 -14.54
N SER A 39 -3.80 -0.54 -14.97
CA SER A 39 -3.55 -1.96 -15.25
C SER A 39 -2.11 -2.32 -14.88
N SER A 40 -1.89 -3.56 -14.46
CA SER A 40 -0.55 -4.12 -14.23
C SER A 40 0.09 -4.70 -15.50
N ASP A 41 -0.64 -4.76 -16.61
CA ASP A 41 -0.17 -5.27 -17.88
C ASP A 41 0.72 -4.27 -18.63
N ARG A 42 1.65 -4.78 -19.44
CA ARG A 42 2.69 -3.99 -20.13
C ARG A 42 2.18 -3.38 -21.45
N LEU A 43 0.99 -2.79 -21.41
CA LEU A 43 0.34 -2.07 -22.51
C LEU A 43 1.01 -0.71 -22.76
N PRO A 44 0.77 -0.05 -23.92
CA PRO A 44 1.22 1.32 -24.13
C PRO A 44 0.68 2.24 -23.03
N HIS A 45 1.56 3.01 -22.40
CA HIS A 45 1.24 3.87 -21.27
C HIS A 45 1.95 5.22 -21.44
N ASP A 46 1.26 6.31 -21.11
CA ASP A 46 1.86 7.65 -21.04
C ASP A 46 2.69 7.83 -19.76
N LEU A 47 2.35 7.11 -18.69
CA LEU A 47 3.01 7.13 -17.40
C LEU A 47 3.07 5.72 -16.80
N LEU A 48 4.19 5.38 -16.16
CA LEU A 48 4.39 4.12 -15.45
C LEU A 48 4.63 4.39 -13.96
N LEU A 49 3.79 3.83 -13.10
CA LEU A 49 3.98 3.88 -11.65
C LEU A 49 4.63 2.58 -11.18
N LEU A 50 5.87 2.67 -10.72
CA LEU A 50 6.52 1.60 -9.97
C LEU A 50 6.19 1.76 -8.49
N SER A 51 5.87 0.66 -7.82
CA SER A 51 5.58 0.66 -6.38
C SER A 51 6.21 -0.56 -5.71
N GLU A 52 6.75 -0.35 -4.51
CA GLU A 52 7.37 -1.38 -3.70
C GLU A 52 6.85 -1.28 -2.26
N LEU A 53 6.22 -2.35 -1.77
CA LEU A 53 5.71 -2.42 -0.42
C LEU A 53 6.81 -2.90 0.53
N ARG A 54 7.30 -2.01 1.39
CA ARG A 54 8.40 -2.30 2.33
C ARG A 54 7.92 -2.88 3.65
N HIS A 55 6.80 -2.37 4.15
CA HIS A 55 6.21 -2.81 5.40
C HIS A 55 4.71 -3.04 5.21
N PHE A 56 4.24 -4.17 5.70
CA PHE A 56 2.82 -4.51 5.80
C PHE A 56 2.64 -5.51 6.94
N GLN A 57 2.65 -4.99 8.16
CA GLN A 57 2.71 -5.81 9.36
C GLN A 57 2.01 -5.15 10.53
N SER A 58 1.61 -5.97 11.51
CA SER A 58 1.14 -5.48 12.81
C SER A 58 2.26 -5.62 13.84
N GLU A 59 2.57 -4.53 14.51
CA GLU A 59 3.56 -4.38 15.57
C GLU A 59 2.83 -4.49 16.93
N TYR A 60 3.13 -5.55 17.67
CA TYR A 60 2.54 -5.83 18.99
C TYR A 60 3.38 -5.26 20.15
N ASP A 61 4.36 -4.42 19.84
CA ASP A 61 5.21 -3.71 20.80
C ASP A 61 4.39 -2.79 21.73
N THR A 62 3.18 -2.41 21.31
CA THR A 62 2.19 -1.71 22.13
C THR A 62 0.87 -2.47 22.16
N SER A 63 0.10 -2.34 23.25
CA SER A 63 -1.26 -2.86 23.36
C SER A 63 -2.27 -1.71 23.47
N PRO A 64 -3.24 -1.58 22.53
CA PRO A 64 -3.45 -2.42 21.35
C PRO A 64 -2.35 -2.25 20.27
N PRO A 65 -2.18 -3.27 19.40
CA PRO A 65 -1.13 -3.31 18.37
C PRO A 65 -1.28 -2.18 17.35
N SER A 66 -0.18 -1.85 16.67
CA SER A 66 -0.18 -0.86 15.59
C SER A 66 0.12 -1.52 14.25
N VAL A 67 -0.65 -1.19 13.24
CA VAL A 67 -0.38 -1.56 11.85
C VAL A 67 0.64 -0.60 11.28
N ASN A 68 1.66 -1.11 10.61
CA ASN A 68 2.68 -0.34 9.91
C ASN A 68 2.68 -0.70 8.42
N LEU A 69 2.38 0.30 7.59
CA LEU A 69 2.39 0.24 6.14
C LEU A 69 3.46 1.19 5.61
N GLN A 70 4.34 0.70 4.74
CA GLN A 70 5.26 1.56 4.00
C GLN A 70 5.28 1.18 2.52
N LEU A 71 5.02 2.15 1.67
CA LEU A 71 5.04 2.02 0.21
C LEU A 71 6.01 3.05 -0.38
N ASP A 72 7.02 2.55 -1.08
CA ASP A 72 7.85 3.39 -1.93
C ASP A 72 7.24 3.42 -3.34
N VAL A 73 7.18 4.59 -3.95
CA VAL A 73 6.66 4.76 -5.30
C VAL A 73 7.58 5.63 -6.15
N GLN A 74 7.61 5.31 -7.44
CA GLN A 74 8.33 6.05 -8.45
C GLN A 74 7.47 6.17 -9.70
N LEU A 75 7.23 7.41 -10.13
CA LEU A 75 6.54 7.73 -11.37
C LEU A 75 7.57 7.93 -12.47
N LEU A 76 7.40 7.19 -13.56
CA LEU A 76 8.21 7.26 -14.77
C LEU A 76 7.36 7.79 -15.94
N GLY A 77 7.99 8.55 -16.83
CA GLY A 77 7.40 8.96 -18.11
C GLY A 77 7.36 7.82 -19.13
N ALA A 78 6.71 8.04 -20.27
CA ALA A 78 6.67 7.09 -21.39
C ALA A 78 8.08 6.69 -21.90
N ASP A 79 9.07 7.59 -21.77
CA ASP A 79 10.47 7.34 -22.09
C ASP A 79 11.26 6.64 -20.97
N GLN A 80 10.58 6.19 -19.91
CA GLN A 80 11.12 5.53 -18.72
C GLN A 80 12.06 6.39 -17.87
N GLN A 81 12.11 7.71 -18.06
CA GLN A 81 12.80 8.61 -17.14
C GLN A 81 11.98 8.89 -15.88
N PRO A 82 12.63 8.99 -14.70
CA PRO A 82 11.95 9.31 -13.46
C PRO A 82 11.41 10.74 -13.47
N VAL A 83 10.11 10.86 -13.27
CA VAL A 83 9.39 12.14 -13.13
C VAL A 83 9.39 12.56 -11.68
N ALA A 84 9.01 11.63 -10.78
CA ALA A 84 8.94 11.88 -9.34
C ALA A 84 9.06 10.57 -8.56
N SER A 85 9.47 10.66 -7.30
CA SER A 85 9.54 9.52 -6.38
C SER A 85 9.18 9.97 -4.97
N THR A 86 8.48 9.12 -4.22
CA THR A 86 8.14 9.40 -2.82
C THR A 86 7.98 8.10 -2.04
N SER A 87 8.07 8.20 -0.72
CA SER A 87 7.84 7.10 0.22
C SER A 87 6.69 7.46 1.16
N PHE A 88 5.67 6.63 1.22
CA PHE A 88 4.57 6.77 2.17
C PHE A 88 4.79 5.81 3.34
N ALA A 89 4.63 6.32 4.56
CA ALA A 89 4.65 5.50 5.77
C ALA A 89 3.43 5.85 6.62
N ILE A 90 2.58 4.87 6.87
CA ILE A 90 1.38 5.00 7.70
C ILE A 90 1.49 4.03 8.86
N ARG A 91 1.34 4.57 10.06
CA ARG A 91 1.13 3.77 11.26
C ARG A 91 -0.27 4.04 11.81
N GLU A 92 -1.08 3.00 11.92
CA GLU A 92 -2.44 3.09 12.43
C GLU A 92 -2.60 2.19 13.65
N ARG A 93 -3.11 2.72 14.76
CA ARG A 93 -3.30 1.93 15.98
C ARG A 93 -4.64 1.19 15.90
N ALA A 94 -4.64 -0.11 16.17
CA ALA A 94 -5.87 -0.87 16.28
C ALA A 94 -6.70 -0.40 17.48
N THR A 95 -8.02 -0.46 17.35
CA THR A 95 -8.96 -0.11 18.41
C THR A 95 -8.91 -1.08 19.59
N SER A 96 -8.51 -2.33 19.35
CA SER A 96 -8.32 -3.36 20.36
C SER A 96 -7.28 -4.39 19.90
N THR A 97 -6.94 -5.34 20.77
CA THR A 97 -6.09 -6.50 20.44
C THR A 97 -6.84 -7.60 19.69
N GLY A 98 -8.16 -7.44 19.50
CA GLY A 98 -8.97 -8.36 18.73
C GLY A 98 -8.56 -8.39 17.26
N ILE A 99 -8.47 -9.59 16.69
CA ILE A 99 -8.22 -9.79 15.25
C ILE A 99 -9.11 -8.91 14.35
N PRO A 100 -10.44 -8.79 14.55
CA PRO A 100 -11.25 -7.92 13.69
C PRO A 100 -10.86 -6.44 13.76
N ASP A 101 -10.46 -5.95 14.93
CA ASP A 101 -9.99 -4.58 15.12
C ASP A 101 -8.64 -4.33 14.41
N VAL A 102 -7.73 -5.32 14.46
CA VAL A 102 -6.45 -5.25 13.72
C VAL A 102 -6.69 -5.23 12.21
N VAL A 103 -7.59 -6.08 11.70
CA VAL A 103 -7.97 -6.10 10.28
C VAL A 103 -8.61 -4.76 9.88
N SER A 104 -9.47 -4.19 10.73
CA SER A 104 -10.05 -2.87 10.48
C SER A 104 -8.98 -1.77 10.42
N ALA A 105 -7.95 -1.84 11.26
CA ALA A 105 -6.83 -0.91 11.23
C ALA A 105 -5.99 -1.03 9.94
N PHE A 106 -5.81 -2.24 9.42
CA PHE A 106 -5.20 -2.45 8.10
C PHE A 106 -6.02 -1.82 6.97
N GLY A 107 -7.35 -2.00 7.00
CA GLY A 107 -8.26 -1.37 6.04
C GLY A 107 -8.12 0.15 6.04
N SER A 108 -8.23 0.78 7.21
CA SER A 108 -8.08 2.23 7.36
C SER A 108 -6.69 2.74 6.95
N ALA A 109 -5.62 2.02 7.29
CA ALA A 109 -4.26 2.39 6.87
C ALA A 109 -4.11 2.33 5.35
N THR A 110 -4.70 1.32 4.70
CA THR A 110 -4.65 1.16 3.24
C THR A 110 -5.44 2.25 2.52
N ASP A 111 -6.62 2.61 3.05
CA ASP A 111 -7.47 3.68 2.52
C ASP A 111 -6.72 5.02 2.52
N ARG A 112 -6.14 5.40 3.67
CA ARG A 112 -5.32 6.61 3.80
C ARG A 112 -4.08 6.61 2.91
N LEU A 113 -3.48 5.45 2.68
CA LEU A 113 -2.33 5.34 1.78
C LEU A 113 -2.76 5.61 0.34
N THR A 114 -3.90 5.05 -0.05
CA THR A 114 -4.48 5.22 -1.38
C THR A 114 -4.85 6.68 -1.64
N GLU A 115 -5.46 7.36 -0.66
CA GLU A 115 -5.77 8.80 -0.75
C GLU A 115 -4.51 9.67 -0.92
N GLN A 116 -3.45 9.39 -0.14
CA GLN A 116 -2.18 10.11 -0.25
C GLN A 116 -1.48 9.87 -1.59
N LEU A 117 -1.49 8.63 -2.08
CA LEU A 117 -0.93 8.28 -3.38
C LEU A 117 -1.69 8.98 -4.50
N ALA A 118 -3.02 8.97 -4.48
CA ALA A 118 -3.85 9.64 -5.47
C ALA A 118 -3.57 11.15 -5.51
N SER A 119 -3.52 11.80 -4.34
CA SER A 119 -3.21 13.23 -4.23
C SER A 119 -1.81 13.57 -4.76
N TRP A 120 -0.83 12.70 -4.49
CA TRP A 120 0.52 12.85 -5.01
C TRP A 120 0.57 12.70 -6.53
N LEU A 121 -0.14 11.72 -7.10
CA LEU A 121 -0.20 11.53 -8.55
C LEU A 121 -0.85 12.74 -9.25
N ILE A 122 -1.94 13.30 -8.72
CA ILE A 122 -2.57 14.52 -9.28
C ILE A 122 -1.58 15.68 -9.34
N THR A 123 -0.69 15.79 -8.34
CA THR A 123 0.28 16.89 -8.25
C THR A 123 1.50 16.69 -9.15
N ASN A 124 1.91 15.43 -9.39
CA ASN A 124 3.17 15.11 -10.06
C ASN A 124 2.99 14.52 -11.46
N ALA A 125 1.79 14.10 -11.86
CA ALA A 125 1.51 13.68 -13.21
C ALA A 125 1.62 14.90 -14.15
N PRO A 126 2.45 14.82 -15.21
CA PRO A 126 2.49 15.86 -16.23
C PRO A 126 1.12 15.98 -16.92
N ASN A 127 0.73 17.22 -17.22
CA ASN A 127 -0.53 17.57 -17.86
C ASN A 127 -0.49 17.41 -19.38
#